data_AF-B3PLV3-F1
#
_entry.id   AF-B3PLV3-F1
#
_cell.length_a   1.000
_cell.length_b   1.000
_cell.length_c   1.000
_cell.angle_alpha   90.00
_cell.angle_beta   90.00
_cell.angle_gamma   90.00
#
_symmetry.space_group_name_H-M   'P 1'
#
loop_
_entity.id
_entity.type
_entity.pdbx_description
1 polymer ?
#
loop_
_entity_poly.entity_id
_entity_poly.type
_entity_poly.pdbx_seq_one_letter_code
_entity_poly.pdbx_strand_id
1 'polypeptide(L)'
;METIVNGFNQPNAQASPLAYGLTMVAAGLAIMGAGVVSVGQGMAVAKAVEAIGRNPEATSKIRSTLIMGLAIVETASIYCFIIALLIIFV
;
A
#
# COMPACT_ATOMS: atom_id res chain seq x y z
N MET A 1 22.28 16.65 8.73
CA MET A 1 21.18 15.75 8.30
C MET A 1 20.67 16.15 6.92
N GLU A 2 20.29 17.41 6.72
CA GLU A 2 19.75 17.92 5.45
C GLU A 2 20.65 17.61 4.23
N THR A 3 21.98 17.77 4.35
CA THR A 3 22.92 17.45 3.27
C THR A 3 22.83 15.98 2.82
N ILE A 4 22.61 15.06 3.77
CA ILE A 4 22.47 13.62 3.47
C ILE A 4 21.14 13.38 2.76
N VAL A 5 20.04 13.92 3.30
CA VAL A 5 18.69 13.75 2.73
C VAL A 5 18.64 14.29 1.30
N ASN A 6 19.17 15.50 1.08
CA ASN A 6 19.21 16.13 -0.24
C ASN A 6 20.06 15.33 -1.25
N GLY A 7 21.06 14.58 -0.79
CA GLY A 7 21.86 13.70 -1.65
C GLY A 7 21.09 12.50 -2.21
N PHE A 8 20.03 12.04 -1.54
CA PHE A 8 19.17 10.93 -1.98
C PHE A 8 17.88 11.38 -2.68
N ASN A 9 17.59 12.67 -2.71
CA ASN A 9 16.44 13.21 -3.44
C ASN A 9 16.70 13.22 -4.95
N GLN A 10 15.67 13.10 -5.79
CA GLN A 10 15.85 13.32 -7.24
C GLN A 10 16.12 14.82 -7.52
N PRO A 11 16.96 15.17 -8.52
CA PRO A 11 17.78 14.29 -9.36
C PRO A 11 19.15 13.97 -8.75
N ASN A 12 19.49 14.46 -7.55
CA ASN A 12 20.81 14.28 -6.93
C ASN A 12 21.19 12.80 -6.76
N ALA A 13 20.23 11.94 -6.45
CA ALA A 13 20.45 10.49 -6.38
C ALA A 13 20.91 9.89 -7.72
N GLN A 14 20.47 10.45 -8.86
CA GLN A 14 20.86 9.97 -10.19
C GLN A 14 22.33 10.26 -10.52
N ALA A 15 22.97 11.21 -9.82
CA ALA A 15 24.38 11.54 -10.02
C ALA A 15 25.33 10.44 -9.55
N SER A 16 24.89 9.55 -8.67
CA SER A 16 25.67 8.44 -8.14
C SER A 16 24.93 7.11 -8.35
N PRO A 17 25.46 6.15 -9.15
CA PRO A 17 24.79 4.88 -9.40
C PRO A 17 24.40 4.11 -8.13
N LEU A 18 25.23 4.20 -7.09
CA LEU A 18 24.94 3.60 -5.78
C LEU A 18 23.74 4.29 -5.09
N ALA A 19 23.69 5.62 -5.07
CA ALA A 19 22.59 6.36 -4.46
C ALA A 19 21.27 6.07 -5.17
N TYR A 20 21.27 6.07 -6.50
CA TYR A 20 20.12 5.68 -7.32
C TYR A 20 19.68 4.23 -7.04
N GLY A 21 20.61 3.28 -6.96
CA GLY A 21 20.29 1.90 -6.61
C GLY A 21 19.63 1.77 -5.23
N LEU A 22 20.14 2.50 -4.23
CA LEU A 22 19.60 2.49 -2.87
C LEU A 22 18.21 3.12 -2.79
N THR A 23 17.93 4.21 -3.51
CA THR A 23 16.59 4.81 -3.54
C THR A 23 15.58 3.89 -4.21
N MET A 24 15.95 3.20 -5.28
CA MET A 24 15.07 2.21 -5.93
C MET A 24 14.77 1.01 -5.02
N VAL A 25 15.77 0.53 -4.26
CA VAL A 25 15.54 -0.50 -3.24
C VAL A 25 14.62 0.02 -2.14
N ALA A 26 14.80 1.25 -1.66
CA ALA A 26 13.93 1.86 -0.66
C ALA A 26 12.47 1.99 -1.14
N ALA A 27 12.26 2.36 -2.41
CA ALA A 27 10.92 2.39 -3.02
C ALA A 27 10.28 0.99 -3.06
N GLY A 28 11.05 -0.02 -3.46
CA GLY A 28 10.61 -1.42 -3.44
C GLY A 28 10.26 -1.92 -2.04
N LEU A 29 11.03 -1.54 -1.02
CA LEU A 29 10.74 -1.88 0.37
C LEU A 29 9.47 -1.17 0.89
N ALA A 30 9.26 0.09 0.52
CA ALA A 30 8.09 0.86 0.94
C ALA A 30 6.78 0.23 0.47
N ILE A 31 6.71 -0.24 -0.77
CA ILE A 31 5.48 -0.84 -1.32
C ILE A 31 5.15 -2.21 -0.71
N MET A 32 6.12 -2.93 -0.13
CA MET A 32 5.86 -4.22 0.52
C MET A 32 4.83 -4.13 1.66
N GLY A 33 4.65 -2.95 2.27
CA GLY A 33 3.61 -2.72 3.27
C GLY A 33 2.19 -3.00 2.74
N ALA A 34 1.94 -2.75 1.44
CA ALA A 34 0.66 -3.08 0.80
C ALA A 34 0.40 -4.60 0.78
N GLY A 35 1.44 -5.43 0.80
CA GLY A 35 1.32 -6.88 0.91
C GLY A 35 0.64 -7.32 2.21
N VAL A 36 1.01 -6.73 3.35
CA VAL A 36 0.39 -7.03 4.64
C VAL A 36 -1.08 -6.61 4.67
N VAL A 37 -1.39 -5.46 4.08
CA VAL A 37 -2.77 -4.95 3.98
C VAL A 37 -3.62 -5.90 3.14
N SER A 38 -3.09 -6.43 2.03
CA SER A 38 -3.79 -7.36 1.14
C SER A 38 -4.20 -8.68 1.83
N VAL A 39 -3.41 -9.16 2.79
CA VAL A 39 -3.75 -10.34 3.60
C VAL A 39 -4.98 -10.06 4.46
N GLY A 40 -5.03 -8.90 5.12
CA GLY A 40 -6.20 -8.49 5.91
C GLY A 40 -7.46 -8.32 5.07
N GLN A 41 -7.34 -7.77 3.86
CA GLN A 41 -8.44 -7.65 2.92
C GLN A 41 -8.96 -9.01 2.45
N GLY A 42 -8.06 -9.94 2.12
CA GLY A 42 -8.44 -11.31 1.74
C GLY A 42 -9.24 -12.02 2.84
N MET A 43 -8.84 -11.86 4.11
CA MET A 43 -9.58 -12.40 5.25
C MET A 43 -10.95 -11.75 5.41
N ALA A 44 -11.06 -10.43 5.25
CA ALA A 44 -12.33 -9.71 5.31
C ALA A 44 -13.30 -10.18 4.21
N VAL A 45 -12.81 -10.37 2.99
CA VAL A 45 -13.59 -10.89 1.86
C VAL A 45 -14.06 -12.32 2.13
N ALA A 46 -13.17 -13.21 2.61
CA ALA A 46 -13.54 -14.59 2.95
C ALA A 46 -14.67 -14.63 3.99
N LYS A 47 -14.61 -13.77 5.02
CA LYS A 47 -15.66 -13.66 6.04
C LYS A 47 -16.96 -13.09 5.50
N ALA A 48 -16.90 -12.14 4.59
CA ALA A 48 -18.10 -11.62 3.93
C ALA A 48 -18.78 -12.69 3.06
N VAL A 49 -18.00 -13.50 2.33
CA VAL A 49 -18.54 -14.62 1.52
C VAL A 49 -19.18 -15.68 2.42
N GLU A 50 -18.53 -16.03 3.54
CA GLU A 50 -19.10 -16.95 4.54
C GLU A 50 -20.44 -16.41 5.10
N ALA A 51 -20.50 -15.11 5.41
CA ALA A 51 -21.72 -14.47 5.90
C ALA A 51 -22.84 -14.45 4.85
N ILE A 52 -22.50 -14.21 3.58
CA ILE A 52 -23.44 -14.26 2.45
C ILE A 52 -23.99 -15.68 2.27
N GLY A 53 -23.14 -16.70 2.36
CA GLY A 53 -23.58 -18.10 2.27
C GLY A 53 -24.56 -18.50 3.37
N ARG A 54 -24.45 -17.89 4.56
CA ARG A 54 -25.37 -18.13 5.69
C ARG A 54 -26.66 -17.31 5.62
N ASN A 55 -26.62 -16.11 5.03
CA ASN A 55 -27.78 -15.21 4.92
C ASN A 55 -27.83 -14.58 3.52
N PRO A 56 -28.25 -15.34 2.48
CA PRO A 56 -28.28 -14.85 1.10
C PRO A 56 -29.12 -13.58 0.92
N GLU A 57 -30.20 -13.41 1.68
CA GLU A 57 -31.07 -12.23 1.70
C GLU A 57 -30.36 -10.95 2.18
N ALA A 58 -29.30 -11.10 3.00
CA ALA A 58 -28.52 -9.97 3.52
C ALA A 58 -27.33 -9.57 2.62
N THR A 59 -27.19 -10.19 1.44
CA THR A 59 -26.03 -9.99 0.55
C THR A 59 -25.72 -8.53 0.27
N SER A 60 -26.74 -7.73 -0.07
CA SER A 60 -26.56 -6.30 -0.37
C SER A 60 -25.93 -5.54 0.81
N LYS A 61 -26.47 -5.75 2.02
CA LYS A 61 -25.97 -5.11 3.25
C LYS A 61 -24.54 -5.55 3.57
N ILE A 62 -24.24 -6.85 3.42
CA ILE A 62 -22.90 -7.40 3.66
C ILE A 62 -21.89 -6.80 2.69
N ARG A 63 -22.20 -6.72 1.39
CA ARG A 63 -21.32 -6.12 0.38
C ARG A 63 -21.04 -4.65 0.66
N SER A 64 -22.06 -3.87 1.05
CA SER A 64 -21.87 -2.46 1.41
C SER A 64 -20.94 -2.30 2.61
N THR A 65 -21.13 -3.08 3.67
CA THR A 65 -20.23 -3.06 4.84
C THR A 65 -18.81 -3.51 4.48
N LEU A 66 -18.67 -4.56 3.65
CA LEU A 66 -17.38 -5.03 3.16
C LEU A 66 -16.65 -3.94 2.38
N ILE A 67 -17.30 -3.29 1.41
CA ILE A 67 -16.67 -2.23 0.60
C ILE A 67 -16.22 -1.08 1.48
N MET A 68 -17.03 -0.66 2.45
CA MET A 68 -16.65 0.40 3.38
C MET A 68 -15.45 0.01 4.24
N GLY A 69 -15.42 -1.23 4.75
CA GLY A 69 -14.27 -1.75 5.51
C GLY A 69 -13.00 -1.85 4.65
N LEU A 70 -13.12 -2.38 3.43
CA LEU A 70 -12.01 -2.48 2.48
C LEU A 70 -11.47 -1.10 2.10
N ALA A 71 -12.34 -0.11 1.88
CA ALA A 71 -11.92 1.26 1.55
C ALA A 71 -11.09 1.91 2.67
N ILE A 72 -11.46 1.69 3.94
CA ILE A 72 -10.68 2.18 5.09
C ILE A 72 -9.34 1.47 5.15
N VAL A 73 -9.33 0.14 5.02
CA VAL A 73 -8.10 -0.68 5.07
C VAL A 73 -7.16 -0.36 3.90
N GLU A 74 -7.69 -0.08 2.71
CA GLU A 74 -6.94 0.27 1.50
C GLU A 74 -6.11 1.56 1.68
N THR A 75 -6.52 2.49 2.54
CA THR A 75 -5.75 3.73 2.77
C THR A 75 -4.31 3.46 3.22
N ALA A 76 -4.08 2.37 3.96
CA ALA A 76 -2.73 1.96 4.36
C ALA A 76 -1.88 1.53 3.15
N SER A 77 -2.45 0.76 2.21
CA SER A 77 -1.79 0.40 0.95
C SER A 77 -1.49 1.65 0.11
N ILE A 78 -2.44 2.58 0.03
CA ILE A 78 -2.28 3.84 -0.70
C ILE A 78 -1.14 4.67 -0.11
N TYR A 79 -0.99 4.74 1.22
CA TYR A 79 0.14 5.44 1.83
C TYR A 79 1.49 4.79 1.50
N CYS A 80 1.59 3.46 1.55
CA CYS A 80 2.78 2.74 1.11
C CYS A 80 3.11 3.04 -0.37
N PHE A 81 2.09 3.06 -1.23
CA PHE A 81 2.23 3.39 -2.64
C PHE A 81 2.67 4.83 -2.87
N ILE A 82 2.05 5.80 -2.19
CA ILE A 82 2.44 7.21 -2.28
C ILE A 82 3.89 7.39 -1.83
N ILE A 83 4.32 6.78 -0.73
CA ILE A 83 5.71 6.86 -0.27
C ILE A 83 6.67 6.27 -1.30
N ALA A 84 6.35 5.13 -1.91
CA ALA A 84 7.17 4.55 -2.97
C ALA A 84 7.27 5.48 -4.20
N LEU A 85 6.17 6.10 -4.61
CA LEU A 85 6.17 7.10 -5.68
C LEU A 85 6.99 8.33 -5.33
N LEU A 86 6.89 8.83 -4.10
CA LEU A 86 7.69 9.97 -3.65
C LEU A 86 9.18 9.64 -3.70
N ILE A 87 9.61 8.42 -3.32
CA ILE A 87 11.02 8.02 -3.42
C ILE A 87 11.51 7.95 -4.89
N ILE A 88 10.63 7.58 -5.81
CA ILE A 88 10.97 7.45 -7.24
C ILE A 88 11.01 8.82 -7.93
N PHE A 89 10.09 9.72 -7.60
CA PHE A 89 9.84 10.94 -8.37
C PHE A 89 10.21 12.25 -7.67
N VAL A 90 10.45 12.23 -6.36
CA VAL A 90 10.85 13.42 -5.58
C VAL A 90 12.31 13.30 -5.22
#